data_AF-A0A941IVS0-F1
#
_entry.id   AF-A0A941IVS0-F1
#
_cell.length_a   1.000
_cell.length_b   1.000
_cell.length_c   1.000
_cell.angle_alpha   90.00
_cell.angle_beta   90.00
_cell.angle_gamma   90.00
#
_symmetry.space_group_name_H-M   'P 1'
#
loop_
_entity.id
_entity.type
_entity.pdbx_description
1 polymer ?
#
loop_
_entity_poly.entity_id
_entity_poly.type
_entity_poly.pdbx_seq_one_letter_code
_entity_poly.pdbx_strand_id
1 'polypeptide(L)' 'QGKGYGRFAVESVAAEIRRRGGKELHVTWHPGPSGPEGFYLGLGFRRNGEVVGGETVGVLELG' A
#
# COMPACT_ATOMS: atom_id res chain seq x y z
N GLN A 1 16.38 2.34 9.83
CA GLN A 1 14.97 2.42 9.43
C GLN A 1 14.61 3.87 9.11
N GLY A 2 13.60 4.14 8.28
CA GLY A 2 13.12 5.53 8.02
C GLY A 2 13.85 6.34 6.94
N LYS A 3 14.69 5.74 6.09
CA LYS A 3 15.47 6.46 5.06
C LYS A 3 14.69 6.83 3.78
N GLY A 4 13.36 6.83 3.81
CA GLY A 4 12.52 7.15 2.64
C GLY A 4 12.41 6.05 1.56
N TYR A 5 13.26 5.00 1.59
CA TYR A 5 13.23 3.93 0.60
C TYR A 5 11.88 3.22 0.45
N GLY A 6 11.15 3.00 1.55
CA GLY A 6 9.82 2.39 1.49
C GLY A 6 8.81 3.24 0.72
N ARG A 7 8.81 4.56 0.97
CA ARG A 7 7.96 5.51 0.23
C ARG A 7 8.35 5.55 -1.23
N PHE A 8 9.65 5.68 -1.52
CA PHE A 8 10.15 5.70 -2.89
C PHE A 8 9.77 4.44 -3.68
N ALA A 9 9.87 3.26 -3.07
CA ALA A 9 9.50 2.00 -3.71
C ALA A 9 8.01 1.96 -4.06
N VAL A 10 7.14 2.34 -3.12
CA VAL A 10 5.69 2.40 -3.35
C VAL A 10 5.34 3.42 -4.43
N GLU A 11 5.94 4.62 -4.38
CA GLU A 11 5.73 5.67 -5.39
C GLU A 11 6.22 5.23 -6.77
N SER A 12 7.34 4.52 -6.85
CA SER A 12 7.86 3.99 -8.13
C SER A 12 6.91 2.97 -8.76
N VAL A 13 6.34 2.07 -7.96
CA VAL A 13 5.36 1.09 -8.44
C VAL A 13 4.04 1.78 -8.82
N ALA A 14 3.58 2.74 -8.00
CA ALA A 14 2.39 3.54 -8.31
C ALA A 14 2.54 4.30 -9.64
N ALA A 15 3.70 4.90 -9.89
CA ALA A 15 4.01 5.58 -11.14
C ALA A 15 4.01 4.61 -12.34
N GLU A 16 4.56 3.41 -12.18
CA GLU A 16 4.53 2.37 -13.21
C GLU A 16 3.10 1.93 -13.54
N ILE A 17 2.26 1.71 -12.53
CA ILE A 17 0.86 1.32 -12.71
C ILE A 17 0.08 2.42 -13.44
N ARG A 18 0.24 3.69 -13.04
CA ARG A 18 -0.34 4.85 -13.73
C ARG A 18 0.07 4.90 -15.19
N ARG A 19 1.37 4.72 -15.49
CA ARG A 19 1.89 4.74 -16.87
C ARG A 19 1.24 3.66 -17.74
N ARG A 20 0.83 2.54 -17.15
CA ARG A 20 0.13 1.44 -17.83
C ARG A 20 -1.39 1.60 -17.86
N GLY A 21 -1.93 2.72 -17.36
CA GLY A 21 -3.37 2.99 -17.29
C GLY A 21 -4.09 2.30 -16.13
N GLY A 22 -3.35 1.73 -15.18
CA GLY A 22 -3.92 1.16 -13.96
C GLY A 22 -4.39 2.25 -13.00
N LYS A 23 -5.49 1.97 -12.30
CA LYS A 23 -6.19 2.95 -11.45
C LYS A 23 -5.99 2.72 -9.96
N GLU A 24 -5.48 1.56 -9.58
CA GLU A 24 -5.38 1.14 -8.20
C GLU A 24 -4.07 0.38 -7.96
N LEU A 25 -3.50 0.54 -6.78
CA LEU A 25 -2.42 -0.27 -6.25
C LEU A 25 -2.90 -0.98 -4.99
N HIS A 26 -2.77 -2.31 -4.96
CA HIS A 26 -3.18 -3.16 -3.85
C HIS A 26 -1.96 -3.67 -3.10
N VAL A 27 -2.04 -3.73 -1.77
CA VAL A 27 -1.02 -4.31 -0.90
C VAL A 27 -1.68 -5.13 0.21
N THR A 28 -0.97 -6.13 0.73
CA THR A 28 -1.40 -6.90 1.90
C THR A 28 -0.44 -6.72 3.07
N TRP A 29 -0.95 -6.83 4.30
CA TRP A 29 -0.11 -6.89 5.49
C TRP A 29 -0.75 -7.69 6.63
N HIS A 30 0.07 -8.35 7.44
CA HIS A 30 -0.40 -8.92 8.70
C HIS A 30 -0.85 -7.82 9.70
N PRO A 31 -2.03 -7.98 10.32
CA PRO A 31 -2.50 -7.05 11.34
C PRO A 31 -1.66 -7.18 12.62
N GLY A 32 -1.38 -6.05 13.26
CA GLY A 32 -0.69 -6.03 14.55
C GLY A 32 -0.20 -4.64 14.95
N PRO A 33 -0.01 -4.37 16.26
CA PRO A 33 0.38 -3.06 16.77
C PRO A 33 1.78 -2.60 16.31
N SER A 34 2.65 -3.53 15.93
CA SER A 34 3.97 -3.27 15.33
C SER A 34 4.02 -3.53 13.83
N GLY A 35 2.86 -3.75 13.19
CA GLY A 35 2.75 -4.06 11.77
C GLY A 35 2.97 -2.82 10.89
N PRO A 36 3.15 -3.01 9.57
CA PRO A 36 3.41 -1.92 8.64
C PRO A 36 2.15 -1.08 8.32
N GLU A 37 1.04 -1.32 9.01
CA GLU A 37 -0.25 -0.68 8.72
C GLU A 37 -0.16 0.85 8.78
N GLY A 38 0.40 1.41 9.85
CA GLY A 38 0.56 2.86 9.97
C GLY A 38 1.40 3.47 8.85
N PHE A 39 2.36 2.70 8.30
CA PHE A 39 3.13 3.11 7.14
C PHE A 39 2.27 3.16 5.86
N TYR A 40 1.51 2.11 5.56
CA TYR A 40 0.65 2.08 4.36
C TYR A 40 -0.49 3.10 4.45
N LEU A 41 -1.16 3.21 5.60
CA LEU A 41 -2.17 4.24 5.82
C LEU A 41 -1.59 5.64 5.69
N GLY A 42 -0.37 5.87 6.18
CA GLY A 42 0.35 7.14 6.01
C GLY A 42 0.78 7.45 4.57
N LEU A 43 0.76 6.47 3.66
CA LEU A 43 0.97 6.65 2.22
C LEU A 43 -0.35 6.87 1.45
N GLY A 44 -1.50 6.89 2.15
CA GLY A 44 -2.81 7.11 1.55
C GLY A 44 -3.54 5.83 1.15
N PHE A 45 -3.02 4.65 1.48
CA PHE A 45 -3.79 3.42 1.34
C PHE A 45 -4.96 3.44 2.31
N ARG A 46 -6.08 2.87 1.87
CA ARG A 46 -7.25 2.60 2.69
C ARG A 46 -7.52 1.11 2.72
N ARG A 47 -7.94 0.57 3.86
CA ARG A 47 -8.40 -0.83 3.93
C ARG A 47 -9.61 -0.99 3.01
N ASN A 48 -9.64 -2.03 2.18
CA ASN A 48 -10.79 -2.30 1.29
C ASN A 48 -11.88 -3.15 1.98
N GLY A 49 -11.61 -3.65 3.20
CA GLY A 49 -12.50 -4.50 3.98
C GLY A 49 -12.22 -6.00 3.85
N GLU A 50 -11.30 -6.40 2.96
CA GLU A 50 -10.93 -7.79 2.74
C GLU A 50 -9.74 -8.22 3.61
N VAL A 51 -9.74 -9.51 3.94
CA VAL A 51 -8.62 -10.21 4.57
C VAL A 51 -8.34 -11.47 3.76
N VAL A 52 -7.12 -11.61 3.25
CA VAL A 52 -6.69 -12.76 2.43
C VAL A 52 -5.51 -13.43 3.12
N GLY A 53 -5.62 -14.74 3.41
CA GLY A 53 -4.53 -15.47 4.08
C GLY A 53 -4.18 -14.94 5.48
N GLY A 54 -5.10 -14.24 6.15
CA GLY A 54 -4.83 -13.57 7.42
C GLY A 54 -4.14 -12.21 7.30
N GLU A 55 -4.02 -11.68 6.09
CA GLU A 55 -3.50 -10.33 5.83
C GLU A 55 -4.61 -9.36 5.42
N THR A 56 -4.58 -8.15 5.99
CA THR A 56 -5.44 -7.04 5.59
C THR A 56 -5.07 -6.58 4.18
N VAL A 57 -6.07 -6.36 3.33
CA VAL A 57 -5.87 -5.75 2.01
C VAL A 57 -6.11 -4.25 2.07
N GLY A 58 -5.16 -3.49 1.51
CA GLY A 58 -5.28 -2.04 1.32
C GLY A 58 -5.18 -1.64 -0.13
N VAL A 59 -5.94 -0.62 -0.51
CA VAL A 59 -5.98 -0.03 -1.84
C VAL A 59 -5.53 1.43 -1.82
N LEU A 60 -4.72 1.82 -2.78
CA LEU A 60 -4.39 3.20 -3.11
C LEU A 60 -4.98 3.52 -4.48
N GLU A 61 -5.89 4.49 -4.53
CA GLU A 61 -6.42 5.03 -5.79
C GLU A 61 -5.36 5.91 -6.45
N LEU A 62 -5.11 5.69 -7.74
CA LEU A 62 -3.99 6.30 -8.43
C LEU A 62 -4.35 7.58 -9.21
N GLY A 63 -5.62 7.85 -9.53
CA GLY A 63 -6.03 9.09 -10.20
C GLY A 63 -5.57 9.21 -11.65
#